data_AF-A0A8J5UPG7-F1
#
_entry.id   AF-A0A8J5UPG7-F1
#
_cell.length_a   1.000
_cell.length_b   1.000
_cell.length_c   1.000
_cell.angle_alpha   90.00
_cell.angle_beta   90.00
_cell.angle_gamma   90.00
#
_symmetry.space_group_name_H-M   'P 1'
#
loop_
_entity.id
_entity.type
_entity.pdbx_description
1 polymer ?
#
loop_
_entity_poly.entity_id
_entity_poly.type
_entity_poly.pdbx_seq_one_letter_code
_entity_poly.pdbx_strand_id
1 'polypeptide(L)'
;MGIKILEKCCCFDLKTGVLVIGILSIAVSIGGLIEAPISYSQACSGTRTPDNDEECTAASSTLGGTISSEVIGIILMALMIYGSQRESYGLMLPIIILQAIGIFLIFLFVWYLTIVFFIVSFGSGLLFMILGNGIVAISSYMWVIFFSRYQEIRKLQYGSKMRILEA
;
A
#
# COMPACT_ATOMS: atom_id res chain seq x y z
N MET A 1 -25.27 1.17 -4.48
CA MET A 1 -25.03 0.87 -3.06
C MET A 1 -24.07 1.94 -2.54
N GLY A 2 -24.49 2.84 -1.66
CA GLY A 2 -23.65 3.93 -1.18
C GLY A 2 -22.56 3.41 -0.24
N ILE A 3 -21.30 3.77 -0.47
CA ILE A 3 -20.21 3.47 0.45
C ILE A 3 -20.45 4.28 1.73
N LYS A 4 -20.63 3.59 2.87
CA LYS A 4 -20.75 4.26 4.17
C LYS A 4 -19.42 4.94 4.50
N ILE A 5 -19.48 6.24 4.78
CA ILE A 5 -18.32 7.04 5.18
C ILE A 5 -18.08 6.80 6.66
N LEU A 6 -16.84 6.55 7.07
CA LEU A 6 -16.49 6.50 8.50
C LEU A 6 -16.41 7.93 9.05
N GLU A 7 -17.10 8.18 10.16
CA GLU A 7 -17.03 9.47 10.87
C GLU A 7 -15.84 9.54 11.84
N LYS A 8 -15.33 8.38 12.31
CA LYS A 8 -14.17 8.25 13.21
C LYS A 8 -13.35 7.01 12.89
N CYS A 9 -12.05 7.06 13.16
CA CYS A 9 -11.15 5.92 13.06
C CYS A 9 -10.92 5.34 14.47
N CYS A 10 -11.63 4.26 14.82
CA CYS A 10 -11.70 3.73 16.18
C CYS A 10 -12.12 4.81 17.20
N CYS A 11 -11.15 5.42 17.89
CA CYS A 11 -11.36 6.45 18.91
C CYS A 11 -10.79 7.83 18.50
N PHE A 12 -10.16 7.94 17.32
CA PHE A 12 -9.46 9.15 16.87
C PHE A 12 -10.12 9.77 15.64
N ASP A 13 -9.82 11.06 15.42
CA ASP A 13 -10.18 11.76 14.19
C ASP A 13 -9.52 11.08 12.98
N LEU A 14 -10.20 11.13 11.84
CA LEU A 14 -9.70 10.56 10.59
C LEU A 14 -8.33 11.12 10.22
N LYS A 15 -8.07 12.40 10.52
CA LYS A 15 -6.77 13.04 10.31
C LYS A 15 -5.64 12.30 11.03
N THR A 16 -5.85 11.93 12.29
CA THR A 16 -4.89 11.17 13.09
C THR A 16 -4.74 9.75 12.56
N GLY A 17 -5.84 9.11 12.15
CA GLY A 17 -5.80 7.79 11.52
C GLY A 17 -4.93 7.76 10.26
N VAL A 18 -5.12 8.73 9.34
CA VAL A 18 -4.31 8.85 8.13
C VAL A 18 -2.83 9.09 8.45
N LEU A 19 -2.53 9.91 9.47
CA LEU A 19 -1.16 10.19 9.89
C LEU A 19 -0.48 8.95 10.45
N VAL A 20 -1.13 8.21 11.35
CA VAL A 20 -0.57 7.00 11.96
C VAL A 20 -0.34 5.91 10.91
N ILE A 21 -1.33 5.67 10.03
CA ILE A 21 -1.19 4.67 8.97
C ILE A 21 -0.05 5.07 8.02
N GLY A 22 0.03 6.34 7.62
CA GLY A 22 1.08 6.82 6.73
C GLY A 22 2.49 6.65 7.33
N ILE A 23 2.67 6.97 8.62
CA ILE A 23 3.96 6.77 9.31
C ILE A 23 4.31 5.28 9.40
N LEU A 24 3.35 4.43 9.75
CA LEU A 24 3.56 2.99 9.80
C LEU A 24 3.95 2.43 8.43
N SER A 25 3.28 2.87 7.35
CA SER A 25 3.62 2.46 5.99
C SER A 25 5.04 2.89 5.61
N ILE A 26 5.46 4.11 5.94
CA ILE A 26 6.82 4.58 5.70
C ILE A 26 7.84 3.73 6.48
N ALA A 27 7.55 3.40 7.75
CA ALA A 27 8.43 2.56 8.56
C ALA A 27 8.61 1.16 7.96
N VAL A 28 7.51 0.55 7.47
CA VAL A 28 7.55 -0.74 6.77
C VAL A 28 8.39 -0.64 5.48
N SER A 29 8.21 0.41 4.69
CA SER A 29 9.00 0.62 3.46
C SER A 29 10.50 0.79 3.72
N ILE A 30 10.86 1.45 4.82
CA ILE A 30 12.28 1.54 5.25
C ILE A 30 12.82 0.15 5.59
N GLY A 31 12.01 -0.70 6.24
CA GLY A 31 12.37 -2.10 6.47
C GLY A 31 12.64 -2.85 5.16
N GLY A 32 11.76 -2.70 4.17
CA GLY A 32 11.94 -3.30 2.84
C GLY A 32 13.21 -2.81 2.12
N LEU A 33 13.56 -1.53 2.25
CA LEU A 33 14.82 -0.98 1.72
C LEU A 33 16.07 -1.58 2.37
N ILE A 34 15.99 -2.02 3.64
CA ILE A 34 17.09 -2.68 4.35
C ILE A 34 17.18 -4.15 3.95
N GLU A 35 16.03 -4.83 3.77
CA GLU A 35 15.98 -6.23 3.39
C GLU A 35 16.48 -6.48 1.96
N ALA A 36 16.17 -5.58 1.02
CA ALA A 36 16.52 -5.75 -0.39
C ALA A 36 18.02 -6.00 -0.63
N PRO A 37 18.98 -5.18 -0.12
CA PRO A 37 20.40 -5.44 -0.29
C PRO A 37 20.89 -6.70 0.42
N ILE A 38 20.26 -7.10 1.53
CA ILE A 38 20.60 -8.34 2.25
C ILE A 38 20.24 -9.54 1.37
N SER A 39 19.03 -9.56 0.81
CA SER A 39 18.58 -10.61 -0.11
C SER A 39 19.45 -10.69 -1.36
N TYR A 40 19.82 -9.54 -1.95
CA TYR A 40 20.75 -9.49 -3.08
C TYR A 40 22.13 -10.06 -2.72
N SER A 41 22.68 -9.66 -1.56
CA SER A 41 23.97 -10.15 -1.11
C SER A 41 23.98 -11.65 -0.88
N GLN A 42 22.88 -12.23 -0.40
CA GLN A 42 22.76 -13.67 -0.21
C GLN A 42 22.68 -14.40 -1.55
N ALA A 43 21.86 -13.92 -2.49
CA ALA A 43 21.71 -14.51 -3.81
C ALA A 43 23.01 -14.46 -4.65
N CYS A 44 23.82 -13.42 -4.50
CA CYS A 44 25.09 -13.29 -5.21
C CYS A 44 26.31 -13.78 -4.40
N SER A 45 26.10 -14.46 -3.27
CA SER A 45 27.20 -14.97 -2.46
C SER A 45 27.73 -16.30 -3.01
N GLY A 46 29.04 -16.43 -3.19
CA GLY A 46 29.70 -17.67 -3.62
C GLY A 46 30.57 -17.54 -4.86
N THR A 47 31.08 -18.68 -5.35
CA THR A 47 31.89 -18.78 -6.57
C THR A 47 31.00 -18.60 -7.80
N ARG A 48 31.42 -17.79 -8.77
CA ARG A 48 30.66 -17.59 -10.02
C ARG A 48 30.70 -18.85 -10.88
N THR A 49 29.60 -19.58 -10.87
CA THR A 49 29.25 -20.59 -11.87
C THR A 49 28.24 -20.00 -12.85
N PRO A 50 28.08 -20.53 -14.07
CA PRO A 50 27.09 -20.05 -15.03
C PRO A 50 25.67 -19.98 -14.47
N ASP A 51 25.27 -20.97 -13.66
CA ASP A 51 23.95 -21.00 -13.00
C ASP A 51 23.80 -19.88 -11.94
N ASN A 52 24.87 -19.60 -11.18
CA ASN A 52 24.88 -18.55 -10.17
C ASN A 52 24.87 -17.14 -10.78
N ASP A 53 25.43 -16.97 -11.99
CA ASP A 53 25.40 -15.69 -12.71
C ASP A 53 23.97 -15.34 -13.19
N GLU A 54 23.16 -16.33 -13.56
CA GLU A 54 21.75 -16.12 -13.93
C GLU A 54 20.91 -15.71 -12.69
N GLU A 55 21.06 -16.42 -11.57
CA GLU A 55 20.40 -16.10 -10.31
C GLU A 55 20.78 -14.71 -9.78
N CYS A 56 22.07 -14.36 -9.84
CA CYS A 56 22.54 -13.04 -9.43
C CYS A 56 22.02 -11.92 -10.35
N THR A 57 21.90 -12.18 -11.66
CA THR A 57 21.31 -11.21 -12.61
C THR A 57 19.82 -11.00 -12.30
N ALA A 58 19.07 -12.08 -12.04
CA ALA A 58 17.67 -11.99 -11.63
C ALA A 58 17.51 -11.22 -10.30
N ALA A 59 18.37 -11.51 -9.32
CA ALA A 59 18.41 -10.81 -8.03
C ALA A 59 18.73 -9.31 -8.20
N SER A 60 19.65 -8.95 -9.10
CA SER A 60 19.98 -7.54 -9.38
C SER A 60 18.80 -6.79 -9.96
N SER A 61 18.03 -7.40 -10.87
CA SER A 61 16.84 -6.77 -11.45
C SER A 61 15.75 -6.58 -10.40
N THR A 62 15.58 -7.57 -9.52
CA THR A 62 14.62 -7.54 -8.42
C THR A 62 15.01 -6.47 -7.40
N LEU A 63 16.29 -6.34 -7.07
CA LEU A 63 16.81 -5.29 -6.18
C LEU A 63 16.44 -3.89 -6.68
N GLY A 64 16.73 -3.61 -7.95
CA GLY A 64 16.38 -2.33 -8.57
C GLY A 64 14.88 -2.05 -8.56
N GLY A 65 14.07 -3.07 -8.84
CA GLY A 65 12.62 -3.00 -8.78
C GLY A 65 12.10 -2.68 -7.38
N THR A 66 12.53 -3.45 -6.37
CA THR A 66 12.12 -3.28 -4.97
C THR A 66 12.52 -1.91 -4.42
N ILE A 67 13.76 -1.47 -4.63
CA ILE A 67 14.20 -0.15 -4.16
C ILE A 67 13.35 0.96 -4.80
N SER A 68 13.10 0.86 -6.11
CA SER A 68 12.30 1.85 -6.83
C SER A 68 10.86 1.89 -6.31
N SER A 69 10.23 0.73 -6.10
CA SER A 69 8.86 0.66 -5.59
C SER A 69 8.73 1.21 -4.17
N GLU A 70 9.70 0.93 -3.30
CA GLU A 70 9.68 1.43 -1.91
C GLU A 70 9.86 2.95 -1.85
N VAL A 71 10.79 3.51 -2.64
CA VAL A 71 10.99 4.97 -2.73
C VAL A 71 9.72 5.66 -3.23
N ILE A 72 9.09 5.12 -4.29
CA ILE A 72 7.83 5.64 -4.80
C ILE A 72 6.73 5.54 -3.72
N GLY A 73 6.66 4.41 -3.01
CA GLY A 73 5.73 4.20 -1.90
C GLY A 73 5.88 5.26 -0.80
N ILE A 74 7.11 5.53 -0.36
CA ILE A 74 7.41 6.56 0.64
C ILE A 74 6.97 7.95 0.16
N ILE A 75 7.27 8.31 -1.09
CA ILE A 75 6.86 9.60 -1.68
C ILE A 75 5.33 9.72 -1.70
N LEU A 76 4.63 8.68 -2.15
CA LEU A 76 3.17 8.66 -2.19
C LEU A 76 2.56 8.79 -0.79
N MET A 77 3.09 8.08 0.20
CA MET A 77 2.61 8.19 1.58
C MET A 77 2.89 9.56 2.19
N ALA A 78 4.06 10.14 1.92
CA ALA A 78 4.38 11.50 2.34
C ALA A 78 3.43 12.54 1.71
N LEU A 79 3.14 12.41 0.41
CA LEU A 79 2.17 13.26 -0.29
C LEU A 79 0.75 13.08 0.27
N MET A 80 0.37 11.87 0.65
CA MET A 80 -0.92 11.61 1.26
C MET A 80 -1.04 12.29 2.64
N ILE A 81 -0.01 12.17 3.49
CA ILE A 81 0.05 12.84 4.79
C ILE A 81 -0.01 14.36 4.58
N TYR A 82 0.79 14.89 3.66
CA TYR A 82 0.82 16.31 3.35
C TYR A 82 -0.53 16.82 2.83
N GLY A 83 -1.17 16.09 1.90
CA GLY A 83 -2.49 16.39 1.36
C GLY A 83 -3.57 16.38 2.44
N SER A 84 -3.51 15.43 3.38
CA SER A 84 -4.42 15.33 4.53
C SER A 84 -4.24 16.51 5.50
N GLN A 85 -3.01 16.96 5.72
CA GLN A 85 -2.71 18.11 6.58
C GLN A 85 -3.10 19.46 5.95
N ARG A 86 -2.87 19.60 4.65
CA ARG A 86 -3.20 20.81 3.87
C ARG A 86 -4.64 20.86 3.37
N GLU A 87 -5.44 19.84 3.68
CA GLU A 87 -6.83 19.72 3.23
C GLU A 87 -6.97 19.89 1.70
N SER A 88 -5.99 19.38 0.95
CA SER A 88 -5.95 19.47 -0.50
C SER A 88 -6.42 18.15 -1.12
N TYR A 89 -7.70 18.10 -1.49
CA TYR A 89 -8.32 16.94 -2.16
C TYR A 89 -7.59 16.54 -3.46
N GLY A 90 -7.01 17.51 -4.18
CA GLY A 90 -6.35 17.28 -5.46
C GLY A 90 -5.10 16.41 -5.33
N LEU A 91 -4.37 16.53 -4.21
CA LEU A 91 -3.18 15.72 -3.94
C LEU A 91 -3.53 14.30 -3.49
N MET A 92 -4.67 14.13 -2.81
CA MET A 92 -5.07 12.82 -2.28
C MET A 92 -5.71 11.92 -3.34
N LEU A 93 -6.38 12.50 -4.35
CA LEU A 93 -7.12 11.77 -5.37
C LEU A 93 -6.28 10.72 -6.14
N PRO A 94 -5.15 11.08 -6.78
CA PRO A 94 -4.37 10.12 -7.56
C PRO A 94 -3.84 8.97 -6.70
N ILE A 95 -3.53 9.24 -5.43
CA ILE A 95 -3.01 8.25 -4.49
C ILE A 95 -4.10 7.23 -4.12
N ILE A 96 -5.32 7.70 -3.85
CA ILE A 96 -6.47 6.82 -3.52
C ILE A 96 -6.83 5.92 -4.70
N ILE A 97 -6.79 6.46 -5.93
CA ILE A 97 -7.03 5.69 -7.15
C ILE A 97 -5.93 4.62 -7.32
N LEU A 98 -4.67 5.02 -7.19
CA LEU A 98 -3.54 4.11 -7.32
C LEU A 98 -3.60 2.97 -6.28
N GLN A 99 -3.94 3.28 -5.03
CA GLN A 99 -4.12 2.25 -4.00
C GLN A 99 -5.31 1.33 -4.26
N ALA A 100 -6.42 1.84 -4.81
CA ALA A 100 -7.56 1.00 -5.18
C ALA A 100 -7.17 -0.03 -6.25
N ILE A 101 -6.42 0.41 -7.26
CA ILE A 101 -5.87 -0.46 -8.30
C ILE A 101 -4.89 -1.47 -7.67
N GLY A 102 -4.00 -1.01 -6.77
CA GLY A 102 -3.06 -1.87 -6.06
C GLY A 102 -3.75 -2.98 -5.26
N ILE A 103 -4.81 -2.66 -4.51
CA ILE A 103 -5.58 -3.65 -3.74
C ILE A 103 -6.21 -4.69 -4.66
N PHE A 104 -6.74 -4.26 -5.81
CA PHE A 104 -7.29 -5.17 -6.80
C PHE A 104 -6.23 -6.14 -7.35
N LEU A 105 -5.04 -5.63 -7.68
CA LEU A 105 -3.92 -6.46 -8.15
C LEU A 105 -3.43 -7.43 -7.07
N ILE A 106 -3.28 -6.97 -5.82
CA ILE A 106 -2.90 -7.81 -4.68
C ILE A 106 -3.93 -8.92 -4.46
N PHE A 107 -5.22 -8.61 -4.56
CA PHE A 107 -6.28 -9.60 -4.46
C PHE A 107 -6.11 -10.71 -5.51
N LEU A 108 -5.92 -10.36 -6.78
CA LEU A 108 -5.70 -11.35 -7.84
C LEU A 108 -4.44 -12.19 -7.59
N PHE A 109 -3.36 -11.55 -7.14
CA PHE A 109 -2.09 -12.21 -6.84
C PHE A 109 -2.21 -13.21 -5.67
N VAL A 110 -2.90 -12.82 -4.59
CA VAL A 110 -3.16 -13.70 -3.44
C VAL A 110 -3.95 -14.93 -3.86
N TRP A 111 -4.98 -14.77 -4.69
CA TRP A 111 -5.76 -15.90 -5.21
C TRP A 111 -4.94 -16.82 -6.10
N TYR A 112 -4.15 -16.26 -7.01
CA TYR A 112 -3.24 -17.02 -7.85
C TYR A 112 -2.27 -17.87 -7.01
N LEU A 113 -1.58 -17.26 -6.04
CA LEU A 113 -0.66 -17.98 -5.16
C LEU A 113 -1.39 -19.03 -4.33
N THR A 114 -2.58 -18.73 -3.82
CA THR A 114 -3.40 -19.70 -3.07
C THR A 114 -3.64 -20.97 -3.89
N ILE A 115 -4.02 -20.84 -5.17
CA ILE A 115 -4.23 -21.99 -6.06
C ILE A 115 -2.94 -22.78 -6.24
N VAL A 116 -1.82 -22.11 -6.49
CA VAL A 116 -0.50 -22.76 -6.65
C VAL A 116 -0.11 -23.53 -5.38
N PHE A 117 -0.30 -22.94 -4.19
CA PHE A 117 0.00 -23.61 -2.93
C PHE A 117 -0.91 -24.80 -2.67
N PHE A 118 -2.19 -24.75 -3.06
CA PHE A 118 -3.10 -25.89 -2.96
C PHE A 118 -2.64 -27.10 -3.80
N ILE A 119 -2.00 -26.87 -4.94
CA ILE A 119 -1.43 -27.94 -5.78
C ILE A 119 -0.27 -28.62 -5.07
N VAL A 120 0.54 -27.87 -4.31
CA VAL A 120 1.71 -28.40 -3.60
C VAL A 120 1.30 -29.10 -2.30
N SER A 121 0.47 -28.46 -1.48
CA SER A 121 -0.03 -29.03 -0.23
C SER A 121 -1.31 -28.34 0.22
N PHE A 122 -2.31 -29.14 0.61
CA PHE A 122 -3.57 -28.62 1.12
C PHE A 122 -3.38 -27.69 2.33
N GLY A 123 -2.44 -28.03 3.23
CA GLY A 123 -2.19 -27.26 4.45
C GLY A 123 -1.59 -25.87 4.17
N SER A 124 -0.61 -25.78 3.26
CA SER A 124 -0.02 -24.49 2.88
C SER A 124 -1.00 -23.63 2.09
N GLY A 125 -1.79 -24.23 1.19
CA GLY A 125 -2.86 -23.53 0.46
C GLY A 125 -3.88 -22.89 1.41
N LEU A 126 -4.34 -23.64 2.41
CA LEU A 126 -5.32 -23.15 3.39
C LEU A 126 -4.73 -22.05 4.30
N LEU A 127 -3.48 -22.20 4.73
CA LEU A 127 -2.80 -21.18 5.53
C LEU A 127 -2.60 -19.87 4.73
N PHE A 128 -2.16 -19.98 3.47
CA PHE A 128 -1.97 -18.82 2.60
C PHE A 128 -3.29 -18.14 2.25
N MET A 129 -4.37 -18.92 2.06
CA MET A 129 -5.71 -18.39 1.85
C MET A 129 -6.17 -17.52 3.03
N ILE A 130 -6.00 -18.00 4.27
CA ILE A 130 -6.41 -17.26 5.48
C ILE A 130 -5.57 -15.98 5.66
N LEU A 131 -4.24 -16.12 5.63
CA LEU A 131 -3.34 -14.98 5.83
C LEU A 131 -3.43 -13.95 4.70
N GLY A 132 -3.45 -14.41 3.46
CA GLY A 132 -3.54 -13.56 2.28
C GLY A 132 -4.84 -12.75 2.24
N ASN A 133 -5.99 -13.38 2.51
CA ASN A 133 -7.26 -12.65 2.60
C ASN A 133 -7.30 -11.71 3.81
N GLY A 134 -6.66 -12.08 4.92
CA GLY A 134 -6.48 -11.18 6.08
C GLY A 134 -5.73 -9.90 5.71
N ILE A 135 -4.62 -10.02 4.96
CA ILE A 135 -3.85 -8.89 4.47
C ILE A 135 -4.73 -8.01 3.56
N VAL A 136 -5.43 -8.59 2.58
CA VAL A 136 -6.31 -7.84 1.68
C VAL A 136 -7.43 -7.12 2.44
N ALA A 137 -8.00 -7.75 3.46
CA ALA A 137 -9.02 -7.14 4.30
C ALA A 137 -8.48 -5.92 5.07
N ILE A 138 -7.29 -6.04 5.66
CA ILE A 138 -6.62 -4.93 6.37
C ILE A 138 -6.29 -3.79 5.40
N SER A 139 -5.71 -4.11 4.22
CA SER A 139 -5.40 -3.10 3.21
C SER A 139 -6.65 -2.39 2.70
N SER A 140 -7.74 -3.13 2.47
CA SER A 140 -9.04 -2.57 2.07
C SER A 140 -9.62 -1.65 3.14
N TYR A 141 -9.49 -2.03 4.42
CA TYR A 141 -9.90 -1.20 5.54
C TYR A 141 -9.10 0.10 5.63
N MET A 142 -7.77 0.04 5.50
CA MET A 142 -6.90 1.23 5.44
C MET A 142 -7.29 2.15 4.28
N TRP A 143 -7.59 1.58 3.10
CA TRP A 143 -8.06 2.35 1.96
C TRP A 143 -9.39 3.07 2.22
N VAL A 144 -10.34 2.42 2.90
CA VAL A 144 -11.61 3.05 3.31
C VAL A 144 -11.38 4.24 4.24
N ILE A 145 -10.37 4.19 5.13
CA ILE A 145 -10.00 5.33 6.00
C ILE A 145 -9.52 6.51 5.15
N PHE A 146 -8.61 6.27 4.20
CA PHE A 146 -8.11 7.32 3.30
C PHE A 146 -9.23 7.91 2.43
N PHE A 147 -10.10 7.05 1.89
CA PHE A 147 -11.26 7.45 1.12
C PHE A 147 -12.25 8.30 1.94
N SER A 148 -12.48 7.91 3.20
CA SER A 148 -13.38 8.66 4.10
C SER A 148 -12.83 10.06 4.39
N ARG A 149 -11.52 10.19 4.66
CA ARG A 149 -10.87 11.50 4.86
C ARG A 149 -10.92 12.36 3.60
N TYR A 150 -10.74 11.75 2.43
CA TYR A 150 -10.88 12.44 1.16
C TYR A 150 -12.29 13.00 0.94
N GLN A 151 -13.33 12.20 1.24
CA GLN A 151 -14.73 12.66 1.15
C GLN A 151 -15.02 13.80 2.12
N GLU A 152 -14.47 13.74 3.34
CA GLU A 152 -14.59 14.80 4.35
C GLU A 152 -14.02 16.13 3.82
N ILE A 153 -12.76 16.13 3.37
CA ILE A 153 -12.08 17.32 2.82
C ILE A 153 -12.83 17.87 1.60
N ARG A 154 -13.29 16.99 0.70
CA ARG A 154 -14.06 17.38 -0.48
C ARG A 154 -15.34 18.12 -0.06
N LYS A 155 -16.10 17.60 0.90
CA LYS A 155 -17.34 18.24 1.38
C LYS A 155 -17.07 19.63 1.97
N LEU A 156 -16.00 19.79 2.74
CA LEU A 156 -15.61 21.08 3.32
C LEU A 156 -15.32 22.14 2.25
N GLN A 157 -14.62 21.78 1.17
CA GLN A 157 -14.30 22.70 0.08
C GLN A 157 -15.50 23.06 -0.81
N TYR A 158 -16.41 22.12 -1.07
CA TYR A 158 -17.65 22.46 -1.77
C TYR A 158 -18.52 23.40 -0.93
N GLY A 159 -18.60 23.16 0.39
CA GLY A 159 -19.33 24.03 1.31
C GLY A 159 -18.74 25.43 1.48
N SER A 160 -17.41 25.60 1.35
CA SER A 160 -16.79 26.94 1.36
C SER A 160 -17.03 27.69 0.06
N LYS A 161 -16.97 27.01 -1.09
CA LYS A 161 -17.28 27.63 -2.40
C LYS A 161 -18.72 28.13 -2.49
N MET A 162 -19.70 27.37 -1.99
CA MET A 162 -21.09 27.83 -2.02
C MET A 162 -21.32 29.07 -1.15
N ARG A 163 -20.70 29.15 0.03
CA ARG A 163 -20.80 30.34 0.90
C ARG A 163 -20.22 31.61 0.27
N ILE A 164 -19.22 31.49 -0.61
CA ILE A 164 -18.67 32.63 -1.34
C ILE A 164 -19.61 33.09 -2.46
N LEU A 165 -20.40 32.18 -3.04
CA LEU A 165 -21.36 32.53 -4.08
C LEU A 165 -22.64 33.18 -3.53
N GLU A 166 -22.90 33.05 -2.23
CA GLU A 166 -24.05 33.63 -1.54
C GLU A 166 -23.76 35.01 -0.89
N ALA A 167 -22.48 35.42 -0.85
CA ALA A 167 -22.01 36.68 -0.26
C ALA A 167 -21.72 37.72 -1.34
#